data_AF-A0A382DT13-F1
#
_entry.id   AF-A0A382DT13-F1
#
_cell.length_a   1.000
_cell.length_b   1.000
_cell.length_c   1.000
_cell.angle_alpha   90.00
_cell.angle_beta   90.00
_cell.angle_gamma   90.00
#
_symmetry.space_group_name_H-M   'P 1'
#
loop_
_entity.id
_entity.type
_entity.pdbx_description
1 polymer ?
#
loop_
_entity_poly.entity_id
_entity_poly.type
_entity_poly.pdbx_seq_one_letter_code
_entity_poly.pdbx_strand_id
1 'polypeptide(L)'
;MDKVYEGVAGNKQILLALDFDGTLAEIVPNPKDAALPGPRLKLLEALNNQPRFAVAVISGRSLEDLKKRVNLPDITYAGDHGLEISGPGFHHIPPEAEQSRITVAEIGGVLESALIGTPGIVFEHKGLSMSIHYRLVPQNQRPIA
;
A
#
# COMPACT_ATOMS: atom_id res chain seq x y z
N MET A 1 15.97 18.61 8.91
CA MET A 1 16.24 18.58 7.46
C MET A 1 17.71 18.31 7.17
N ASP A 2 18.63 18.98 7.87
CA ASP A 2 20.08 18.90 7.60
C ASP A 2 20.65 17.48 7.60
N LYS A 3 20.27 16.65 8.59
CA LYS A 3 20.68 15.23 8.63
C LYS A 3 20.24 14.41 7.42
N VAL A 4 19.07 14.72 6.84
CA VAL A 4 18.58 14.03 5.64
C VAL A 4 19.42 14.46 4.45
N TYR A 5 19.70 15.76 4.31
CA TYR A 5 20.57 16.26 3.25
C TYR A 5 22.00 15.74 3.36
N GLU A 6 22.59 15.73 4.55
CA GLU A 6 23.92 15.15 4.80
C GLU A 6 23.95 13.65 4.49
N GLY A 7 22.93 12.90 4.92
CA GLY A 7 22.80 11.48 4.61
C GLY A 7 22.68 11.23 3.11
N VAL A 8 21.82 11.99 2.42
CA VAL A 8 21.65 11.90 0.97
C VAL A 8 22.92 12.32 0.24
N ALA A 9 23.62 13.38 0.68
CA ALA A 9 24.84 13.84 0.04
C ALA A 9 26.00 12.85 0.23
N GLY A 10 26.13 12.26 1.42
CA GLY A 10 27.26 11.40 1.80
C GLY A 10 27.20 9.95 1.28
N ASN A 11 26.03 9.42 0.90
CA ASN A 11 25.88 7.99 0.57
C ASN A 11 25.81 7.70 -0.93
N LYS A 12 26.73 6.90 -1.47
CA LYS A 12 26.82 6.62 -2.92
C LYS A 12 25.62 5.87 -3.52
N GLN A 13 24.84 5.18 -2.71
CA GLN A 13 23.61 4.48 -3.09
C GLN A 13 22.54 4.74 -2.03
N ILE A 14 21.31 4.96 -2.47
CA ILE A 14 20.19 5.34 -1.61
C ILE A 14 18.96 4.53 -2.01
N LEU A 15 18.39 3.81 -1.06
CA LEU A 15 17.04 3.26 -1.17
C LEU A 15 16.05 4.30 -0.64
N LEU A 16 15.14 4.76 -1.50
CA LEU A 16 14.02 5.59 -1.12
C LEU A 16 12.76 4.72 -1.04
N ALA A 17 12.47 4.20 0.14
CA ALA A 17 11.27 3.43 0.42
C ALA A 17 10.19 4.33 1.04
N LEU A 18 9.08 4.50 0.32
CA LEU A 18 8.04 5.47 0.65
C LEU A 18 6.70 4.79 0.85
N ASP A 19 6.00 5.20 1.90
CA ASP A 19 4.59 4.87 2.04
C ASP A 19 3.72 5.60 0.99
N PHE A 20 2.53 5.09 0.71
CA PHE A 20 1.59 5.70 -0.24
C PHE A 20 0.55 6.59 0.43
N ASP A 21 -0.37 6.02 1.22
CA ASP A 21 -1.55 6.71 1.73
C ASP A 21 -1.20 7.66 2.89
N GLY A 22 -1.40 8.96 2.69
CA GLY A 22 -1.00 9.99 3.66
C GLY A 22 0.46 10.39 3.58
N THR A 23 1.23 9.81 2.65
CA THR A 23 2.64 10.12 2.40
C THR A 23 2.81 10.66 0.98
N LEU A 24 2.68 9.81 -0.03
CA LEU A 24 2.75 10.20 -1.43
C LEU A 24 1.40 10.69 -1.97
N ALA A 25 0.31 10.08 -1.54
CA ALA A 25 -1.06 10.50 -1.78
C ALA A 25 -1.66 11.15 -0.52
N GLU A 26 -2.59 12.08 -0.70
CA GLU A 26 -3.28 12.70 0.44
C GLU A 26 -4.34 11.76 1.02
N ILE A 27 -4.60 11.88 2.33
CA ILE A 27 -5.69 11.15 2.98
C ILE A 27 -7.01 11.74 2.51
N VAL A 28 -7.82 10.94 1.82
CA VAL A 28 -9.14 11.32 1.31
C VAL A 28 -10.25 10.50 1.99
N PRO A 29 -11.52 11.00 2.03
CA PRO A 29 -12.62 10.30 2.68
C PRO A 29 -12.91 8.91 2.09
N ASN A 30 -12.84 8.79 0.76
CA ASN A 30 -13.03 7.55 0.03
C ASN A 30 -11.66 7.03 -0.46
N PRO A 31 -11.17 5.88 0.05
CA PRO A 31 -9.87 5.34 -0.32
C PRO A 31 -9.68 5.11 -1.82
N LYS A 32 -10.76 4.93 -2.59
CA LYS A 32 -10.67 4.76 -4.05
C LYS A 32 -10.17 6.02 -4.76
N ASP A 33 -10.34 7.19 -4.16
CA ASP A 33 -10.03 8.48 -4.77
C ASP A 33 -8.58 8.93 -4.49
N ALA A 34 -7.82 8.18 -3.69
CA ALA A 34 -6.44 8.55 -3.35
C ALA A 34 -5.51 8.45 -4.57
N ALA A 35 -5.04 9.57 -5.10
CA ALA A 35 -4.18 9.60 -6.28
C ALA A 35 -2.79 10.17 -5.95
N LEU A 36 -1.78 9.74 -6.69
CA LEU A 36 -0.45 10.35 -6.66
C LEU A 36 -0.49 11.68 -7.42
N PRO A 37 -0.21 12.82 -6.78
CA PRO A 37 -0.19 14.10 -7.50
C PRO A 37 0.94 14.14 -8.53
N GLY A 38 0.65 14.68 -9.71
CA GLY A 38 1.60 14.77 -10.83
C GLY A 38 2.97 15.36 -10.48
N PRO A 39 3.09 16.43 -9.67
CA PRO A 39 4.39 16.94 -9.24
C PRO A 39 5.22 15.94 -8.44
N ARG A 40 4.58 15.11 -7.58
CA ARG A 40 5.26 14.09 -6.79
C ARG A 40 5.70 12.92 -7.68
N LEU A 41 4.86 12.51 -8.64
CA LEU A 41 5.24 11.52 -9.65
C LEU A 41 6.49 11.93 -10.43
N LYS A 42 6.54 13.18 -10.92
CA LYS A 42 7.70 13.71 -11.64
C LYS A 42 8.98 13.71 -10.79
N LEU A 43 8.86 13.96 -9.48
CA LEU A 43 10.01 13.89 -8.57
C LEU A 43 10.49 12.45 -8.38
N LEU A 44 9.57 11.49 -8.21
CA LEU A 44 9.92 10.07 -8.11
C LEU A 44 10.58 9.56 -9.39
N GLU A 45 10.07 9.95 -10.56
CA GLU A 45 10.66 9.63 -11.85
C GLU A 45 12.08 10.22 -12.00
N ALA A 46 12.26 11.49 -11.64
CA ALA A 46 13.58 12.14 -11.69
C ALA A 46 14.60 11.51 -10.73
N LEU A 47 14.15 10.99 -9.58
CA LEU A 47 14.98 10.23 -8.66
C LEU A 47 15.29 8.84 -9.22
N ASN A 48 14.30 8.11 -9.75
CA ASN A 48 14.49 6.77 -10.30
C ASN A 48 15.44 6.75 -11.51
N ASN A 49 15.45 7.82 -12.30
CA ASN A 49 16.36 7.96 -13.44
C ASN A 49 17.82 8.21 -13.05
N GLN A 50 18.12 8.40 -11.76
CA GLN A 50 19.49 8.56 -11.27
C GLN A 50 20.02 7.20 -10.78
N PRO A 51 21.16 6.70 -11.30
CA PRO A 51 21.72 5.39 -10.92
C PRO A 51 22.03 5.21 -9.42
N ARG A 52 22.10 6.32 -8.68
CA ARG A 52 22.33 6.35 -7.23
C ARG A 52 21.10 5.95 -6.42
N PHE A 53 19.90 6.09 -6.98
CA PHE A 53 18.65 5.88 -6.24
C PHE A 53 17.96 4.60 -6.70
N ALA A 54 17.52 3.81 -5.74
CA ALA A 54 16.49 2.79 -5.93
C ALA A 54 15.20 3.31 -5.29
N VAL A 55 14.12 3.39 -6.05
CA VAL A 55 12.82 3.83 -5.53
C VAL A 55 11.96 2.61 -5.21
N ALA A 56 11.32 2.64 -4.05
CA ALA A 56 10.32 1.66 -3.65
C ALA A 56 9.08 2.35 -3.08
N VAL A 57 7.90 1.89 -3.48
CA VAL A 57 6.63 2.30 -2.85
C VAL A 57 6.04 1.11 -2.10
N ILE A 58 5.75 1.31 -0.83
CA ILE A 58 5.23 0.31 0.10
C ILE A 58 3.85 0.78 0.56
N SER A 59 2.85 -0.10 0.56
CA SER A 59 1.50 0.27 0.99
C SER A 59 0.73 -0.93 1.54
N GLY A 60 -0.31 -0.63 2.33
CA GLY A 60 -1.33 -1.61 2.70
C GLY A 60 -2.34 -1.91 1.58
N ARG A 61 -2.29 -1.17 0.46
CA ARG A 61 -3.06 -1.47 -0.76
C ARG A 61 -2.56 -2.77 -1.40
N SER A 62 -3.42 -3.43 -2.16
CA SER A 62 -2.96 -4.57 -2.97
C SER A 62 -1.88 -4.12 -3.96
N LEU A 63 -0.99 -5.03 -4.35
CA LEU A 63 0.08 -4.70 -5.30
C LEU A 63 -0.50 -4.16 -6.62
N GLU A 64 -1.61 -4.73 -7.08
CA GLU A 64 -2.32 -4.30 -8.29
C GLU A 64 -2.86 -2.86 -8.18
N ASP A 65 -3.57 -2.53 -7.10
CA ASP A 65 -4.10 -1.17 -6.89
C ASP A 65 -2.96 -0.16 -6.74
N LEU A 66 -1.90 -0.51 -6.00
CA LEU A 66 -0.74 0.34 -5.80
C LEU A 66 -0.04 0.66 -7.14
N LYS A 67 0.21 -0.35 -7.97
CA LYS A 67 0.81 -0.18 -9.30
C LYS A 67 -0.03 0.70 -10.21
N LYS A 68 -1.37 0.54 -10.20
CA LYS A 68 -2.28 1.39 -10.98
C LYS A 68 -2.23 2.86 -10.57
N ARG A 69 -2.07 3.15 -9.27
CA ARG A 69 -2.08 4.52 -8.73
C ARG A 69 -0.77 5.27 -8.94
N VAL A 70 0.35 4.59 -8.75
CA VAL A 70 1.68 5.20 -8.90
C VAL A 70 2.10 5.20 -10.37
N ASN A 71 1.88 4.09 -11.07
CA ASN A 71 2.11 3.92 -12.50
C ASN A 71 3.50 4.39 -12.98
N LEU A 72 4.54 4.13 -12.17
CA LEU A 72 5.93 4.39 -12.51
C LEU A 72 6.63 3.07 -12.83
N PRO A 73 7.16 2.86 -14.05
CA PRO A 73 7.92 1.65 -14.37
C PRO A 73 9.25 1.60 -13.61
N ASP A 74 9.85 0.42 -13.58
CA ASP A 74 11.21 0.19 -13.09
C ASP A 74 11.49 0.62 -11.64
N ILE A 75 10.45 0.62 -10.79
CA ILE A 75 10.59 0.76 -9.34
C ILE A 75 10.13 -0.52 -8.63
N THR A 76 10.48 -0.64 -7.34
CA THR A 76 9.92 -1.69 -6.49
C THR A 76 8.58 -1.27 -5.91
N TYR A 77 7.64 -2.19 -5.91
CA TYR A 77 6.33 -2.06 -5.29
C TYR A 77 6.16 -3.14 -4.24
N ALA A 78 5.67 -2.77 -3.07
CA ALA A 78 5.30 -3.71 -2.02
C ALA A 78 3.84 -3.43 -1.61
N GLY A 79 2.94 -4.32 -2.03
CA GLY A 79 1.53 -4.31 -1.64
C GLY A 79 1.27 -5.18 -0.43
N ASP A 80 0.04 -5.11 0.10
CA ASP A 80 -0.43 -5.91 1.23
C ASP A 80 0.52 -5.84 2.43
N HIS A 81 1.02 -4.63 2.74
CA HIS A 81 2.00 -4.40 3.81
C HIS A 81 3.32 -5.17 3.63
N GLY A 82 3.69 -5.49 2.39
CA GLY A 82 4.91 -6.23 2.04
C GLY A 82 4.72 -7.74 1.82
N LEU A 83 3.48 -8.25 1.87
CA LEU A 83 3.19 -9.64 1.56
C LEU A 83 3.28 -9.95 0.06
N GLU A 84 3.24 -8.95 -0.80
CA GLU A 84 3.51 -9.10 -2.23
C GLU A 84 4.45 -7.99 -2.69
N ILE A 85 5.61 -8.37 -3.23
CA ILE A 85 6.65 -7.45 -3.66
C ILE A 85 6.98 -7.71 -5.13
N SER A 86 7.08 -6.66 -5.94
CA SER A 86 7.45 -6.75 -7.34
C SER A 86 8.35 -5.60 -7.74
N GLY A 87 9.38 -5.89 -8.51
CA GLY A 87 10.27 -4.89 -9.09
C GLY A 87 10.86 -5.36 -10.41
N PRO A 88 11.90 -4.67 -10.92
CA PRO A 88 12.54 -5.02 -12.19
C PRO A 88 13.05 -6.46 -12.18
N GLY A 89 12.43 -7.33 -12.97
CA GLY A 89 12.84 -8.73 -13.12
C GLY A 89 12.50 -9.64 -11.94
N PHE A 90 11.71 -9.20 -10.96
CA PHE A 90 11.29 -10.06 -9.85
C PHE A 90 9.87 -9.81 -9.37
N HIS A 91 9.28 -10.88 -8.84
CA HIS A 91 8.02 -10.90 -8.13
C HIS A 91 8.15 -11.93 -7.01
N HIS A 92 7.73 -11.56 -5.80
CA HIS A 92 7.90 -12.35 -4.61
C HIS A 92 6.67 -12.24 -3.71
N ILE A 93 6.18 -13.40 -3.30
CA ILE A 93 5.19 -13.56 -2.24
C ILE A 93 5.81 -14.57 -1.27
N PRO A 94 5.83 -14.29 0.05
CA PRO A 94 6.26 -15.28 1.03
C PRO A 94 5.43 -16.57 0.90
N PRO A 95 6.06 -17.75 0.86
CA PRO A 95 5.33 -19.02 0.68
C PRO A 95 4.20 -19.22 1.71
N GLU A 96 4.39 -18.76 2.95
CA GLU A 96 3.40 -18.84 4.01
C GLU A 96 2.17 -17.97 3.72
N ALA A 97 2.37 -16.79 3.12
CA ALA A 97 1.29 -15.90 2.71
C ALA A 97 0.50 -16.51 1.55
N GLU A 98 1.19 -17.09 0.58
CA GLU A 98 0.57 -17.78 -0.56
C GLU A 98 -0.26 -18.99 -0.10
N GLN A 99 0.28 -19.81 0.80
CA GLN A 99 -0.41 -20.96 1.39
C GLN A 99 -1.66 -20.56 2.18
N SER A 100 -1.64 -19.38 2.80
CA SER A 100 -2.74 -18.90 3.64
C SER A 100 -3.89 -18.24 2.85
N ARG A 101 -3.76 -18.06 1.53
CA ARG A 101 -4.79 -17.36 0.70
C ARG A 101 -6.20 -17.91 0.89
N ILE A 102 -6.35 -19.23 0.83
CA ILE A 102 -7.65 -19.89 0.98
C ILE A 102 -8.21 -19.63 2.39
N THR A 103 -7.39 -19.83 3.41
CA THR A 103 -7.78 -19.58 4.82
C THR A 103 -8.18 -18.13 5.05
N VAL A 104 -7.46 -17.16 4.48
CA VAL A 104 -7.81 -15.73 4.57
C VAL A 104 -9.15 -15.46 3.89
N ALA A 105 -9.41 -16.05 2.72
CA ALA A 105 -10.68 -15.92 2.04
C ALA A 105 -11.85 -16.54 2.82
N GLU A 106 -11.64 -17.72 3.42
CA GLU A 106 -12.63 -18.40 4.26
C GLU A 106 -12.98 -17.58 5.52
N ILE A 107 -11.96 -17.11 6.24
CA ILE A 107 -12.15 -16.21 7.39
C ILE A 107 -12.89 -14.95 6.96
N GLY A 108 -12.52 -14.40 5.81
CA GLY A 108 -13.20 -13.22 5.24
C GLY A 108 -14.68 -13.46 4.99
N GLY A 109 -15.05 -14.61 4.41
CA GLY A 109 -16.45 -14.98 4.19
C GLY A 109 -17.24 -15.18 5.48
N VAL A 110 -16.62 -15.73 6.53
CA VAL A 110 -17.23 -15.85 7.86
C VAL A 110 -17.48 -14.47 8.47
N LEU A 111 -16.48 -13.58 8.42
CA LEU A 111 -16.60 -12.22 8.95
C LEU A 111 -17.63 -11.41 8.18
N GLU A 112 -17.66 -11.50 6.86
CA GLU A 112 -18.65 -10.82 6.02
C GLU A 112 -20.06 -11.29 6.36
N SER A 113 -20.29 -12.60 6.47
CA SER A 113 -21.59 -13.17 6.86
C SER A 113 -22.05 -12.69 8.23
N ALA A 114 -21.12 -12.57 9.19
CA ALA A 114 -21.42 -12.11 10.55
C ALA A 114 -21.74 -10.61 10.62
N LEU A 115 -21.25 -9.81 9.68
CA LEU A 115 -21.26 -8.35 9.74
C LEU A 115 -22.09 -7.66 8.66
N ILE A 116 -22.62 -8.42 7.68
CA ILE A 116 -23.36 -7.90 6.51
C ILE A 116 -24.53 -6.95 6.84
N GLY A 117 -25.12 -7.10 8.03
CA GLY A 117 -26.22 -6.25 8.50
C GLY A 117 -25.78 -4.94 9.18
N THR A 118 -24.48 -4.68 9.33
CA THR A 118 -23.96 -3.51 10.06
C THR A 118 -23.80 -2.31 9.11
N PRO A 119 -24.64 -1.26 9.21
CA PRO A 119 -24.55 -0.12 8.32
C PRO A 119 -23.18 0.56 8.43
N GLY A 120 -22.56 0.83 7.27
CA GLY A 120 -21.28 1.53 7.21
C GLY A 120 -20.03 0.65 7.34
N ILE A 121 -20.18 -0.68 7.48
CA ILE A 121 -19.06 -1.60 7.26
C ILE A 121 -18.80 -1.72 5.75
N VAL A 122 -17.53 -1.67 5.36
CA VAL A 122 -17.07 -1.95 4.00
C VAL A 122 -15.97 -2.99 4.05
N PHE A 123 -16.13 -4.07 3.30
CA PHE A 123 -15.13 -5.11 3.13
C PHE A 123 -14.23 -4.79 1.93
N GLU A 124 -12.94 -5.07 2.10
CA GLU A 124 -11.94 -4.95 1.03
C GLU A 124 -11.12 -6.23 0.99
N HIS A 125 -11.24 -6.98 -0.11
CA HIS A 125 -10.47 -8.18 -0.37
C HIS A 125 -9.25 -7.82 -1.23
N LYS A 126 -8.05 -8.12 -0.72
CA LYS A 126 -6.78 -7.81 -1.41
C LYS A 126 -6.07 -9.06 -1.92
N GLY A 127 -6.64 -10.24 -1.69
CA GLY A 127 -6.14 -11.53 -2.13
C GLY A 127 -5.22 -12.19 -1.11
N LEU A 128 -4.20 -11.49 -0.61
CA LEU A 128 -3.34 -11.97 0.50
C LEU A 128 -3.82 -11.50 1.87
N SER A 129 -4.63 -10.46 1.90
CA SER A 129 -5.21 -9.90 3.11
C SER A 129 -6.65 -9.46 2.89
N MET A 130 -7.34 -9.16 3.98
CA MET A 130 -8.66 -8.53 3.99
C MET A 130 -8.61 -7.34 4.95
N SER A 131 -9.32 -6.27 4.62
CA SER A 131 -9.56 -5.14 5.52
C SER A 131 -11.05 -4.93 5.73
N ILE A 132 -11.44 -4.64 6.97
CA ILE A 132 -12.80 -4.28 7.35
C ILE A 132 -12.77 -2.81 7.77
N HIS A 133 -13.36 -1.96 6.94
CA HIS A 133 -13.44 -0.52 7.20
C HIS A 133 -14.70 -0.24 8.01
N TYR A 134 -14.52 0.26 9.24
CA TYR A 134 -15.63 0.60 10.13
C TYR A 134 -15.78 2.12 10.36
N ARG A 135 -15.03 2.95 9.61
CA ARG A 135 -15.05 4.41 9.78
C ARG A 135 -16.42 5.04 9.52
N LEU A 136 -17.26 4.41 8.70
CA LEU A 136 -18.62 4.88 8.39
C LEU A 136 -19.69 4.26 9.30
N VAL A 137 -19.33 3.32 10.19
CA VAL A 137 -20.26 2.73 11.15
C VAL A 137 -20.72 3.80 12.15
N PRO A 138 -22.01 3.89 12.50
CA PRO A 138 -22.49 4.80 13.53
C PRO A 138 -21.72 4.67 14.84
N GLN A 139 -21.37 5.79 15.48
CA GLN A 139 -20.47 5.78 16.66
C GLN A 139 -21.01 4.95 17.82
N ASN A 140 -22.34 4.92 18.01
CA ASN A 140 -23.03 4.09 19.01
C ASN A 140 -23.00 2.57 18.71
N GLN A 141 -22.49 2.18 17.55
CA GLN A 141 -22.36 0.79 17.09
C GLN A 141 -20.90 0.38 16.86
N ARG A 142 -19.92 1.27 17.13
CA ARG A 142 -18.49 0.92 17.03
C ARG A 142 -18.07 0.15 18.29
N PRO A 143 -17.23 -0.90 18.16
CA PRO A 143 -16.54 -1.46 19.31
C PRO A 143 -15.80 -0.33 20.02
N ILE A 144 -15.92 -0.26 21.35
CA ILE A 144 -15.25 0.77 22.17
C ILE A 144 -13.76 0.71 21.85
N ALA A 145 -13.23 1.80 21.29
CA ALA A 145 -11.80 2.01 21.10
C ALA A 145 -11.14 2.40 22.42
#